data_AF-A0A0Q5L1T0-F1
#
_entry.id   AF-A0A0Q5L1T0-F1
#
_cell.length_a   1.000
_cell.length_b   1.000
_cell.length_c   1.000
_cell.angle_alpha   90.00
_cell.angle_beta   90.00
_cell.angle_gamma   90.00
#
_symmetry.space_group_name_H-M   'P 1'
#
loop_
_entity.id
_entity.type
_entity.pdbx_description
1 polymer ?
#
loop_
_entity_poly.entity_id
_entity_poly.type
_entity_poly.pdbx_seq_one_letter_code
_entity_poly.pdbx_strand_id
1 'polypeptide(L)'
;MGIWSRLVGAASSDVPAELVVVVDRESVSMGDDARTHRRELRVPAGSLVSDVVERSSPDVRERGWSWVAVVDGTVVAVWSVDHGVALLVPDGPLTAPDPSGVVQVRFRYLGQLDPAWLHARLAEGAPLDRDALEAEYAPIARAVLERERREREASTTARLLGPTSVRALERLGAVVDLHSDELCRFDVGGVAWQVELRDTMTVVFGRGHRSPLASLRPVGLAERWVLAALAGDRRAADGLEPLPDAPVRAGAEPVDLTVAGRPRAVDGSSGAAVAQLADASDVGPLDLVRGRDLDEVVALFGLAGPGA
;
A
#
# COMPACT_ATOMS: atom_id res chain seq x y z
N MET A 1 81.32 -24.42 -8.39
CA MET A 1 81.00 -23.13 -7.72
C MET A 1 80.59 -22.17 -8.82
N GLY A 2 79.33 -21.83 -9.06
CA GLY A 2 78.21 -21.58 -8.16
C GLY A 2 77.58 -20.28 -8.68
N ILE A 3 76.50 -20.45 -9.44
CA ILE A 3 75.77 -19.45 -10.22
C ILE A 3 75.23 -18.36 -9.30
N TRP A 4 75.48 -17.07 -9.59
CA TRP A 4 74.73 -15.97 -8.99
C TRP A 4 73.59 -15.55 -9.91
N SER A 5 72.41 -16.04 -9.56
CA SER A 5 71.12 -15.63 -10.10
C SER A 5 70.58 -14.41 -9.32
N ARG A 6 70.06 -13.45 -10.09
CA ARG A 6 68.89 -12.59 -9.88
C ARG A 6 68.33 -12.43 -8.44
N LEU A 7 67.97 -11.18 -8.11
CA LEU A 7 66.60 -10.81 -7.72
C LEU A 7 66.45 -9.28 -7.69
N VAL A 8 66.05 -8.71 -8.83
CA VAL A 8 65.30 -7.45 -8.86
C VAL A 8 63.85 -7.87 -8.59
N GLY A 9 63.38 -7.65 -7.36
CA GLY A 9 61.99 -7.83 -7.00
C GLY A 9 61.16 -6.73 -7.65
N ALA A 10 60.49 -7.05 -8.74
CA ALA A 10 59.37 -6.27 -9.22
C ALA A 10 58.24 -6.37 -8.17
N ALA A 11 57.87 -5.25 -7.57
CA ALA A 11 56.60 -5.14 -6.88
C ALA A 11 55.50 -5.28 -7.94
N SER A 12 54.96 -6.49 -8.09
CA SER A 12 53.72 -6.70 -8.84
C SER A 12 52.61 -6.02 -8.06
N SER A 13 52.15 -4.87 -8.56
CA SER A 13 50.85 -4.35 -8.20
C SER A 13 49.81 -5.27 -8.85
N ASP A 14 49.53 -6.41 -8.23
CA ASP A 14 48.48 -7.33 -8.63
C ASP A 14 47.13 -6.68 -8.35
N VAL A 15 46.75 -5.72 -9.20
CA VAL A 15 45.35 -5.31 -9.31
C VAL A 15 44.66 -6.48 -10.02
N PRO A 16 43.72 -7.18 -9.36
CA PRO A 16 43.07 -8.33 -9.97
C PRO A 16 42.37 -7.89 -11.26
N ALA A 17 42.44 -8.71 -12.31
CA ALA A 17 41.83 -8.39 -13.62
C ALA A 17 40.29 -8.29 -13.54
N GLU A 18 39.70 -8.92 -12.51
CA GLU A 18 38.27 -8.91 -12.22
C GLU A 18 38.05 -8.62 -10.74
N LEU A 19 36.94 -7.95 -10.44
CA LEU A 19 36.41 -7.76 -9.10
C LEU A 19 35.28 -8.76 -8.85
N VAL A 20 35.20 -9.29 -7.63
CA VAL A 20 34.08 -10.11 -7.18
C VAL A 20 33.12 -9.23 -6.41
N VAL A 21 31.96 -8.98 -6.98
CA VAL A 21 30.89 -8.20 -6.37
C VAL A 21 29.92 -9.16 -5.71
N VAL A 22 29.89 -9.14 -4.39
CA VAL A 22 28.90 -9.86 -3.60
C VAL A 22 27.70 -8.95 -3.43
N VAL A 23 26.58 -9.38 -3.99
CA VAL A 23 25.33 -8.62 -3.97
C VAL A 23 24.37 -9.26 -2.99
N ASP A 24 23.69 -8.45 -2.20
CA ASP A 24 22.55 -8.87 -1.40
C ASP A 24 21.47 -7.77 -1.40
N ARG A 25 20.25 -8.11 -0.98
CA ARG A 25 19.16 -7.14 -0.84
C ARG A 25 18.27 -7.43 0.36
N GLU A 26 17.67 -6.37 0.89
CA GLU A 26 16.60 -6.51 1.88
C GLU A 26 15.34 -7.09 1.26
N SER A 27 14.62 -7.87 2.06
CA SER A 27 13.37 -8.50 1.66
C SER A 27 12.23 -7.50 1.68
N VAL A 28 11.32 -7.64 0.70
CA VAL A 28 10.23 -6.67 0.51
C VAL A 28 8.93 -7.07 1.20
N SER A 29 8.77 -8.35 1.51
CA SER A 29 7.58 -8.92 2.15
C SER A 29 7.90 -10.25 2.85
N MET A 30 6.97 -10.73 3.68
CA MET A 30 7.10 -12.03 4.32
C MET A 30 7.23 -13.16 3.29
N GLY A 31 8.28 -13.96 3.41
CA GLY A 31 8.53 -15.11 2.52
C GLY A 31 9.37 -14.79 1.28
N ASP A 32 9.68 -13.52 1.01
CA ASP A 32 10.68 -13.15 -0.03
C ASP A 32 12.07 -13.71 0.33
N ASP A 33 12.41 -13.75 1.62
CA ASP A 33 13.62 -14.33 2.19
C ASP A 33 13.61 -15.86 2.34
N ALA A 34 12.60 -16.57 1.82
CA ALA A 34 12.58 -18.04 1.87
C ALA A 34 13.83 -18.67 1.22
N ARG A 35 14.51 -17.91 0.35
CA ARG A 35 15.87 -18.20 -0.13
C ARG A 35 16.72 -16.95 0.01
N THR A 36 18.02 -17.13 0.24
CA THR A 36 18.96 -16.01 0.26
C THR A 36 18.93 -15.26 -1.07
N HIS A 37 18.97 -13.94 -1.01
CA HIS A 37 19.14 -13.08 -2.18
C HIS A 37 20.62 -12.87 -2.54
N ARG A 38 21.53 -13.36 -1.69
CA ARG A 38 22.97 -13.24 -1.87
C ARG A 38 23.41 -13.93 -3.15
N ARG A 39 24.12 -13.20 -4.00
CA ARG A 39 24.74 -13.73 -5.22
C ARG A 39 26.07 -13.07 -5.49
N GLU A 40 26.88 -13.69 -6.34
CA GLU A 40 28.17 -13.16 -6.77
C GLU A 40 28.10 -12.77 -8.24
N LEU A 41 28.71 -11.63 -8.56
CA LEU A 41 28.91 -11.14 -9.91
C LEU A 41 30.39 -10.88 -10.11
N ARG A 42 30.94 -11.33 -11.24
CA ARG A 42 32.29 -10.96 -11.66
C ARG A 42 32.21 -9.82 -12.64
N VAL A 43 32.98 -8.77 -12.39
CA VAL A 43 33.04 -7.58 -13.25
C VAL A 43 34.49 -7.25 -13.56
N PRO A 44 34.82 -6.74 -14.76
CA PRO A 44 36.16 -6.29 -15.07
C PRO A 44 36.64 -5.25 -14.05
N ALA A 45 37.90 -5.31 -13.65
CA ALA A 45 38.48 -4.24 -12.86
C ALA A 45 38.42 -2.91 -13.64
N GLY A 46 38.11 -1.83 -12.93
CA GLY A 46 37.89 -0.52 -13.54
C GLY A 46 36.46 -0.28 -14.05
N SER A 47 35.54 -1.24 -13.87
CA SER A 47 34.10 -1.01 -14.13
C SER A 47 33.58 0.17 -13.32
N LEU A 48 32.71 0.99 -13.92
CA LEU A 48 32.13 2.16 -13.27
C LEU A 48 31.16 1.77 -12.15
N VAL A 49 31.01 2.64 -11.15
CA VAL A 49 30.05 2.43 -10.06
C VAL A 49 28.63 2.29 -10.61
N SER A 50 28.22 3.15 -11.55
CA SER A 50 26.89 3.08 -12.19
C SER A 50 26.63 1.71 -12.83
N ASP A 51 27.56 1.24 -13.66
CA ASP A 51 27.46 -0.04 -14.36
C ASP A 51 27.38 -1.22 -13.41
N VAL A 52 28.20 -1.21 -12.34
CA VAL A 52 28.19 -2.28 -11.34
C VAL A 52 26.88 -2.28 -10.57
N VAL A 53 26.40 -1.11 -10.13
CA VAL A 53 25.12 -0.99 -9.41
C VAL A 53 23.98 -1.47 -10.30
N GLU A 54 23.88 -1.03 -11.55
CA GLU A 54 22.82 -1.43 -12.48
C GLU A 54 22.83 -2.95 -12.75
N ARG A 55 24.01 -3.55 -12.97
CA ARG A 55 24.14 -5.01 -13.16
C ARG A 55 23.84 -5.81 -11.89
N SER A 56 24.06 -5.19 -10.73
CA SER A 56 23.76 -5.77 -9.42
C SER A 56 22.32 -5.56 -8.96
N SER A 57 21.50 -4.87 -9.75
CA SER A 57 20.15 -4.46 -9.34
C SER A 57 19.26 -5.63 -8.84
N PRO A 58 18.35 -5.36 -7.89
CA PRO A 58 17.37 -6.34 -7.45
C PRO A 58 16.57 -6.93 -8.61
N ASP A 59 16.31 -8.24 -8.60
CA ASP A 59 15.39 -8.88 -9.56
C ASP A 59 13.94 -8.63 -9.12
N VAL A 60 13.52 -7.37 -9.20
CA VAL A 60 12.20 -6.87 -8.83
C VAL A 60 11.66 -6.07 -10.00
N ARG A 61 10.37 -6.26 -10.32
CA ARG A 61 9.72 -5.61 -11.47
C ARG A 61 8.66 -4.59 -11.07
N GLU A 62 8.50 -4.34 -9.78
CA GLU A 62 7.51 -3.44 -9.24
C GLU A 62 7.93 -1.97 -9.42
N ARG A 63 7.02 -1.19 -9.99
CA ARG A 63 7.19 0.26 -10.18
C ARG A 63 6.86 1.02 -8.90
N GLY A 64 7.43 2.21 -8.76
CA GLY A 64 7.30 3.08 -7.60
C GLY A 64 8.05 2.61 -6.36
N TRP A 65 8.84 1.54 -6.47
CA TRP A 65 9.66 1.02 -5.37
C TRP A 65 11.07 1.61 -5.42
N SER A 66 11.52 2.11 -4.29
CA SER A 66 12.83 2.73 -4.14
C SER A 66 13.81 1.84 -3.38
N TRP A 67 15.01 1.73 -3.93
CA TRP A 67 16.13 1.02 -3.33
C TRP A 67 17.32 1.94 -3.18
N VAL A 68 18.11 1.73 -2.14
CA VAL A 68 19.38 2.43 -1.94
C VAL A 68 20.52 1.44 -2.04
N ALA A 69 21.42 1.66 -2.99
CA ALA A 69 22.62 0.86 -3.16
C ALA A 69 23.69 1.32 -2.18
N VAL A 70 24.13 0.40 -1.33
CA VAL A 70 25.20 0.59 -0.35
C VAL A 70 26.38 -0.26 -0.76
N VAL A 71 27.51 0.37 -1.10
CA VAL A 71 28.75 -0.28 -1.51
C VAL A 71 29.77 -0.16 -0.38
N ASP A 72 30.19 -1.29 0.19
CA ASP A 72 31.11 -1.37 1.32
C ASP A 72 30.76 -0.40 2.47
N GLY A 73 29.45 -0.28 2.76
CA GLY A 73 28.91 0.60 3.81
C GLY A 73 28.66 2.05 3.38
N THR A 74 29.04 2.44 2.16
CA THR A 74 28.82 3.78 1.62
C THR A 74 27.56 3.81 0.76
N VAL A 75 26.67 4.78 0.99
CA VAL A 75 25.51 5.02 0.11
C VAL A 75 26.01 5.61 -1.20
N VAL A 76 25.82 4.91 -2.32
CA VAL A 76 26.34 5.34 -3.63
C VAL A 76 25.26 5.72 -4.64
N ALA A 77 24.05 5.20 -4.49
CA ALA A 77 22.98 5.44 -5.46
C ALA A 77 21.59 5.17 -4.88
N VAL A 78 20.60 5.82 -5.48
CA VAL A 78 19.20 5.37 -5.45
C VAL A 78 18.93 4.60 -6.74
N TRP A 79 18.23 3.48 -6.65
CA TRP A 79 17.81 2.67 -7.78
C TRP A 79 16.31 2.40 -7.73
N SER A 80 15.65 2.45 -8.87
CA SER A 80 14.25 2.06 -9.03
C SER A 80 14.01 1.51 -10.44
N VAL A 81 12.94 0.73 -10.63
CA VAL A 81 12.54 0.24 -11.94
C VAL A 81 12.22 1.39 -12.91
N ASP A 82 11.66 2.49 -12.39
CA ASP A 82 11.21 3.62 -13.22
C ASP A 82 12.35 4.53 -13.68
N HIS A 83 13.43 4.61 -12.90
CA HIS A 83 14.51 5.58 -13.15
C HIS A 83 15.91 4.97 -13.34
N GLY A 84 16.09 3.67 -13.09
CA GLY A 84 17.43 3.03 -13.10
C GLY A 84 18.32 3.57 -11.98
N VAL A 85 19.65 3.60 -12.20
CA VAL A 85 20.63 4.12 -11.24
C VAL A 85 20.69 5.65 -11.26
N ALA A 86 20.46 6.27 -10.10
CA ALA A 86 20.75 7.67 -9.82
C ALA A 86 21.89 7.77 -8.78
N LEU A 87 23.10 8.11 -9.23
CA LEU A 87 24.29 8.16 -8.37
C LEU A 87 24.25 9.33 -7.39
N LEU A 88 24.76 9.07 -6.18
CA LEU A 88 24.99 10.03 -5.09
C LEU A 88 26.49 10.34 -4.91
N VAL A 89 27.34 9.61 -5.63
CA VAL A 89 28.80 9.78 -5.67
C VAL A 89 29.25 10.00 -7.12
N PRO A 90 30.45 10.55 -7.35
CA PRO A 90 31.01 10.62 -8.71
C PRO A 90 31.08 9.23 -9.35
N ASP A 91 30.78 9.15 -10.65
CA ASP A 91 30.84 7.90 -11.39
C ASP A 91 32.29 7.55 -11.76
N GLY A 92 32.99 6.94 -10.81
CA GLY A 92 34.38 6.51 -10.96
C GLY A 92 34.52 5.00 -11.12
N PRO A 93 35.73 4.53 -11.44
CA PRO A 93 36.06 3.11 -11.37
C PRO A 93 35.84 2.57 -9.95
N LEU A 94 35.12 1.46 -9.83
CA LEU A 94 34.95 0.77 -8.57
C LEU A 94 36.27 0.11 -8.16
N THR A 95 36.70 0.36 -6.92
CA THR A 95 37.92 -0.22 -6.35
C THR A 95 37.58 -1.05 -5.12
N ALA A 96 38.15 -2.25 -5.02
CA ALA A 96 38.02 -3.04 -3.79
C ALA A 96 38.79 -2.37 -2.64
N PRO A 97 38.23 -2.36 -1.42
CA PRO A 97 38.88 -1.77 -0.25
C PRO A 97 40.06 -2.60 0.26
N ASP A 98 40.11 -3.89 -0.09
CA ASP A 98 41.14 -4.83 0.33
C ASP A 98 41.77 -5.59 -0.86
N PRO A 99 42.93 -6.26 -0.64
CA PRO A 99 43.62 -7.01 -1.69
C PRO A 99 42.88 -8.26 -2.19
N SER A 100 41.77 -8.67 -1.55
CA SER A 100 40.99 -9.82 -2.00
C SER A 100 40.18 -9.54 -3.27
N GLY A 101 40.03 -8.26 -3.65
CA GLY A 101 39.27 -7.86 -4.84
C GLY A 101 37.76 -8.03 -4.68
N VAL A 102 37.28 -8.21 -3.44
CA VAL A 102 35.87 -8.38 -3.13
C VAL A 102 35.23 -7.04 -2.76
N VAL A 103 34.06 -6.76 -3.34
CA VAL A 103 33.23 -5.60 -3.02
C VAL A 103 31.86 -6.08 -2.56
N GLN A 104 31.34 -5.52 -1.47
CA GLN A 104 29.97 -5.79 -1.02
C GLN A 104 29.01 -4.73 -1.56
N VAL A 105 27.94 -5.16 -2.21
CA VAL A 105 26.82 -4.31 -2.63
C VAL A 105 25.57 -4.81 -1.91
N ARG A 106 24.94 -3.94 -1.14
CA ARG A 106 23.67 -4.22 -0.48
C ARG A 106 22.61 -3.23 -0.95
N PHE A 107 21.49 -3.75 -1.44
CA PHE A 107 20.32 -2.95 -1.73
C PHE A 107 19.41 -2.91 -0.50
N ARG A 108 19.21 -1.70 0.05
CA ARG A 108 18.25 -1.46 1.12
C ARG A 108 16.91 -1.05 0.53
N TYR A 109 15.82 -1.63 1.04
CA TYR A 109 14.48 -1.37 0.52
C TYR A 109 13.83 -0.23 1.29
N LEU A 110 13.47 0.84 0.58
CA LEU A 110 12.90 2.05 1.16
C LEU A 110 11.43 2.22 0.77
N GLY A 111 10.73 1.12 0.47
CA GLY A 111 9.29 1.16 0.24
C GLY A 111 8.91 1.93 -1.02
N GLN A 112 7.80 2.65 -0.93
CA GLN A 112 7.20 3.44 -2.00
C GLN A 112 7.57 4.94 -1.88
N LEU A 113 8.73 5.26 -1.32
CA LEU A 113 9.26 6.62 -1.38
C LEU A 113 9.53 6.97 -2.85
N ASP A 114 9.19 8.19 -3.25
CA ASP A 114 9.50 8.66 -4.60
C ASP A 114 11.03 8.64 -4.84
N PRO A 115 11.53 7.96 -5.90
CA PRO A 115 12.96 7.79 -6.11
C PRO A 115 13.71 9.12 -6.30
N ALA A 116 13.08 10.10 -6.96
CA ALA A 116 13.70 11.41 -7.21
C ALA A 116 13.79 12.23 -5.92
N TRP A 117 12.74 12.24 -5.10
CA TRP A 117 12.75 12.86 -3.78
C TRP A 117 13.79 12.19 -2.87
N LEU A 118 13.84 10.87 -2.84
CA LEU A 118 14.80 10.12 -2.03
C LEU A 118 16.25 10.43 -2.44
N HIS A 119 16.52 10.49 -3.75
CA HIS A 119 17.83 10.87 -4.28
C HIS A 119 18.21 12.28 -3.81
N ALA A 120 17.33 13.27 -4.00
CA ALA A 120 17.60 14.64 -3.60
C ALA A 120 17.91 14.75 -2.09
N ARG A 121 17.13 14.07 -1.24
CA ARG A 121 17.33 14.10 0.21
C ARG A 121 18.62 13.43 0.66
N LEU A 122 18.98 12.29 0.06
CA LEU A 122 20.27 11.64 0.35
C LEU A 122 21.45 12.46 -0.19
N ALA A 123 21.30 13.12 -1.34
CA ALA A 123 22.32 14.01 -1.90
C ALA A 123 22.59 15.24 -1.00
N GLU A 124 21.58 15.71 -0.27
CA GLU A 124 21.70 16.74 0.76
C GLU A 124 22.33 16.22 2.07
N GLY A 125 22.67 14.93 2.14
CA GLY A 125 23.33 14.32 3.29
C GLY A 125 22.39 13.79 4.36
N ALA A 126 21.10 13.59 4.07
CA ALA A 126 20.19 12.94 5.00
C ALA A 126 20.69 11.51 5.34
N PRO A 127 20.57 11.08 6.61
CA PRO A 127 20.95 9.72 6.98
C PRO A 127 20.02 8.70 6.33
N LEU A 128 20.55 7.50 6.03
CA LEU A 128 19.76 6.38 5.54
C LEU A 128 18.99 5.69 6.67
N ASP A 129 18.02 6.42 7.22
CA ASP A 129 17.06 5.98 8.21
C ASP A 129 15.67 5.92 7.58
N ARG A 130 15.15 4.70 7.44
CA ARG A 130 13.89 4.45 6.74
C ARG A 130 12.72 5.14 7.42
N ASP A 131 12.61 5.02 8.74
CA ASP A 131 11.46 5.53 9.48
C ASP A 131 11.44 7.06 9.47
N ALA A 132 12.61 7.69 9.58
CA ALA A 132 12.75 9.13 9.49
C ALA A 132 12.39 9.66 8.09
N LEU A 133 12.88 9.00 7.03
CA LEU A 133 12.58 9.37 5.65
C LEU A 133 11.11 9.15 5.29
N GLU A 134 10.51 8.04 5.74
CA GLU A 134 9.07 7.79 5.58
C GLU A 134 8.23 8.85 6.31
N ALA A 135 8.59 9.22 7.53
CA ALA A 135 7.90 10.27 8.27
C ALA A 135 8.00 11.65 7.58
N GLU A 136 9.17 11.97 7.01
CA GLU A 136 9.40 13.21 6.28
C GLU A 136 8.60 13.25 4.96
N TYR A 137 8.56 12.14 4.23
CA TYR A 137 7.87 12.04 2.94
C TYR A 137 6.35 11.90 3.04
N ALA A 138 5.85 11.28 4.12
CA ALA A 138 4.42 11.02 4.33
C ALA A 138 3.48 12.23 4.06
N PRO A 139 3.74 13.48 4.48
CA PRO A 139 2.90 14.62 4.10
C PRO A 139 2.88 14.89 2.59
N ILE A 140 3.99 14.72 1.89
CA ILE A 140 4.10 14.93 0.44
C ILE A 140 3.30 13.87 -0.30
N ALA A 141 3.50 12.59 0.05
CA ALA A 141 2.75 11.48 -0.51
C ALA A 141 1.24 11.66 -0.33
N ARG A 142 0.80 12.08 0.87
CA ARG A 142 -0.62 12.37 1.15
C ARG A 142 -1.17 13.50 0.26
N ALA A 143 -0.40 14.56 0.05
CA ALA A 143 -0.82 15.68 -0.79
C ALA A 143 -0.93 15.28 -2.28
N VAL A 144 0.02 14.46 -2.77
CA VAL A 144 -0.02 13.92 -4.14
C VAL A 144 -1.25 13.03 -4.32
N LEU A 145 -1.48 12.08 -3.42
CA LEU A 145 -2.63 11.19 -3.47
C LEU A 145 -3.96 11.94 -3.39
N GLU A 146 -4.07 12.96 -2.53
CA GLU A 146 -5.27 13.81 -2.47
C GLU A 146 -5.50 14.53 -3.79
N ARG A 147 -4.45 15.09 -4.41
CA ARG A 147 -4.56 15.75 -5.71
C ARG A 147 -5.04 14.79 -6.79
N GLU A 148 -4.45 13.60 -6.88
CA GLU A 148 -4.87 12.56 -7.84
C GLU A 148 -6.33 12.15 -7.65
N ARG A 149 -6.79 12.01 -6.40
CA ARG A 149 -8.19 11.70 -6.09
C ARG A 149 -9.13 12.82 -6.55
N ARG A 150 -8.75 14.09 -6.38
CA ARG A 150 -9.51 15.25 -6.85
C ARG A 150 -9.53 15.36 -8.37
N GLU A 151 -8.40 15.10 -9.02
CA GLU A 151 -8.31 15.04 -10.48
C GLU A 151 -9.20 13.91 -11.03
N ARG A 152 -9.25 12.76 -10.35
CA ARG A 152 -10.14 11.65 -10.71
C ARG A 152 -11.61 12.03 -10.56
N GLU A 153 -12.00 12.60 -9.42
CA GLU A 153 -13.36 13.12 -9.19
C GLU A 153 -13.80 14.08 -10.30
N ALA A 154 -12.91 14.96 -10.76
CA ALA A 154 -13.18 15.92 -11.82
C ALA A 154 -13.25 15.29 -13.22
N SER A 155 -12.48 14.24 -13.47
CA SER A 155 -12.34 13.62 -14.81
C SER A 155 -13.32 12.48 -15.08
N THR A 156 -13.95 11.90 -14.06
CA THR A 156 -14.96 10.83 -14.21
C THR A 156 -16.35 11.29 -13.81
N THR A 157 -17.37 10.82 -14.54
CA THR A 157 -18.79 10.95 -14.15
C THR A 157 -19.31 9.74 -13.41
N ALA A 158 -18.59 8.61 -13.44
CA ALA A 158 -18.95 7.42 -12.68
C ALA A 158 -18.77 7.67 -11.18
N ARG A 159 -19.62 7.02 -10.37
CA ARG A 159 -19.70 7.25 -8.93
C ARG A 159 -19.81 5.92 -8.21
N LEU A 160 -18.99 5.73 -7.17
CA LEU A 160 -18.91 4.49 -6.41
C LEU A 160 -20.26 4.15 -5.77
N LEU A 161 -20.79 5.09 -5.00
CA LEU A 161 -22.14 5.01 -4.44
C LEU A 161 -23.15 5.60 -5.44
N GLY A 162 -24.25 4.90 -5.64
CA GLY A 162 -25.36 5.32 -6.46
C GLY A 162 -26.08 6.56 -5.90
N PRO A 163 -26.86 7.26 -6.73
CA PRO A 163 -27.50 8.52 -6.35
C PRO A 163 -28.53 8.36 -5.22
N THR A 164 -29.18 7.18 -5.11
CA THR A 164 -30.08 6.88 -3.99
C THR A 164 -29.32 6.80 -2.67
N SER A 165 -28.15 6.14 -2.66
CA SER A 165 -27.28 6.04 -1.48
C SER A 165 -26.78 7.41 -1.03
N VAL A 166 -26.31 8.24 -1.97
CA VAL A 166 -25.82 9.60 -1.65
C VAL A 166 -26.93 10.46 -1.04
N ARG A 167 -28.12 10.49 -1.64
CA ARG A 167 -29.26 11.24 -1.06
C ARG A 167 -29.65 10.74 0.32
N ALA A 168 -29.57 9.44 0.56
CA ALA A 168 -29.84 8.86 1.87
C ALA A 168 -28.78 9.25 2.91
N LEU A 169 -27.50 9.29 2.52
CA LEU A 169 -26.41 9.80 3.35
C LEU A 169 -26.62 11.28 3.71
N GLU A 170 -26.93 12.14 2.74
CA GLU A 170 -27.18 13.57 2.98
C GLU A 170 -28.30 13.80 4.01
N ARG A 171 -29.34 12.95 3.99
CA ARG A 171 -30.45 13.01 4.97
C ARG A 171 -30.08 12.53 6.36
N LEU A 172 -29.10 11.64 6.45
CA LEU A 172 -28.47 11.29 7.72
C LEU A 172 -27.54 12.42 8.23
N GLY A 173 -27.44 13.52 7.49
CA GLY A 173 -26.60 14.67 7.82
C GLY A 173 -25.20 14.56 7.23
N ALA A 174 -24.97 13.68 6.24
CA ALA A 174 -23.68 13.57 5.60
C ALA A 174 -23.35 14.79 4.74
N VAL A 175 -22.14 15.31 4.88
CA VAL A 175 -21.54 16.27 3.97
C VAL A 175 -20.50 15.54 3.14
N VAL A 176 -20.80 15.31 1.87
CA VAL A 176 -19.86 14.66 0.94
C VAL A 176 -18.75 15.64 0.58
N ASP A 177 -17.52 15.23 0.83
CA ASP A 177 -16.33 16.01 0.54
C ASP A 177 -15.70 15.59 -0.80
N LEU A 178 -15.61 14.28 -1.07
CA LEU A 178 -15.04 13.75 -2.31
C LEU A 178 -15.82 12.52 -2.77
N HIS A 179 -16.22 12.46 -4.03
CA HIS A 179 -16.90 11.30 -4.61
C HIS A 179 -16.50 11.02 -6.06
N SER A 180 -15.74 9.94 -6.26
CA SER A 180 -15.38 9.37 -7.55
C SER A 180 -15.98 7.96 -7.73
N ASP A 181 -15.59 7.27 -8.79
CA ASP A 181 -15.94 5.88 -9.08
C ASP A 181 -15.28 4.86 -8.12
N GLU A 182 -14.20 5.24 -7.44
CA GLU A 182 -13.46 4.36 -6.52
C GLU A 182 -13.52 4.81 -5.06
N LEU A 183 -13.92 6.05 -4.78
CA LEU A 183 -13.85 6.63 -3.44
C LEU A 183 -15.06 7.52 -3.15
N CYS A 184 -15.62 7.40 -1.96
CA CYS A 184 -16.55 8.37 -1.39
C CYS A 184 -16.10 8.72 0.03
N ARG A 185 -15.77 9.99 0.28
CA ARG A 185 -15.39 10.55 1.58
C ARG A 185 -16.45 11.56 1.99
N PHE A 186 -16.95 11.42 3.21
CA PHE A 186 -17.99 12.28 3.75
C PHE A 186 -17.87 12.40 5.27
N ASP A 187 -18.43 13.45 5.83
CA ASP A 187 -18.51 13.68 7.28
C ASP A 187 -19.96 13.55 7.74
N VAL A 188 -20.19 12.90 8.90
CA VAL A 188 -21.49 12.90 9.57
C VAL A 188 -21.29 13.32 11.01
N GLY A 189 -21.80 14.49 11.40
CA GLY A 189 -21.71 14.97 12.77
C GLY A 189 -20.28 15.19 13.27
N GLY A 190 -19.34 15.58 12.39
CA GLY A 190 -17.93 15.78 12.72
C GLY A 190 -17.10 14.49 12.73
N VAL A 191 -17.69 13.35 12.32
CA VAL A 191 -17.00 12.07 12.18
C VAL A 191 -16.78 11.78 10.70
N ALA A 192 -15.51 11.64 10.32
CA ALA A 192 -15.13 11.27 8.95
C ALA A 192 -15.43 9.80 8.65
N TRP A 193 -15.99 9.57 7.46
CA TRP A 193 -16.24 8.28 6.85
C TRP A 193 -15.60 8.20 5.47
N GLN A 194 -15.21 6.99 5.09
CA GLN A 194 -14.63 6.72 3.78
C GLN A 194 -15.11 5.37 3.28
N VAL A 195 -15.57 5.32 2.03
CA VAL A 195 -15.90 4.10 1.30
C VAL A 195 -15.00 4.04 0.08
N GLU A 196 -14.21 2.98 -0.05
CA GLU A 196 -13.19 2.85 -1.10
C GLU A 196 -13.28 1.48 -1.77
N LEU A 197 -13.23 1.44 -3.10
CA LEU A 197 -13.12 0.22 -3.87
C LEU A 197 -11.65 -0.21 -3.92
N ARG A 198 -11.33 -1.41 -3.40
CA ARG A 198 -10.02 -2.04 -3.49
C ARG A 198 -10.15 -3.40 -4.16
N ASP A 199 -9.61 -3.52 -5.36
CA ASP A 199 -9.79 -4.67 -6.26
C ASP A 199 -11.27 -5.00 -6.50
N THR A 200 -11.80 -6.00 -5.79
CA THR A 200 -13.19 -6.46 -5.88
C THR A 200 -14.01 -6.17 -4.63
N MET A 201 -13.40 -5.59 -3.59
CA MET A 201 -14.01 -5.34 -2.29
C MET A 201 -14.25 -3.86 -2.08
N THR A 202 -15.42 -3.51 -1.57
CA THR A 202 -15.73 -2.17 -1.07
C THR A 202 -15.40 -2.11 0.41
N VAL A 203 -14.39 -1.32 0.75
CA VAL A 203 -13.84 -1.17 2.09
C VAL A 203 -14.40 0.09 2.73
N VAL A 204 -14.94 -0.03 3.94
CA VAL A 204 -15.55 1.06 4.69
C VAL A 204 -14.70 1.39 5.92
N PHE A 205 -14.39 2.66 6.09
CA PHE A 205 -13.76 3.25 7.26
C PHE A 205 -14.71 4.28 7.87
N GLY A 206 -14.67 4.43 9.20
CA GLY A 206 -15.54 5.34 9.91
C GLY A 206 -15.31 5.30 11.40
N ARG A 207 -16.16 6.01 12.16
CA ARG A 207 -16.14 6.01 13.64
C ARG A 207 -14.78 6.37 14.26
N GLY A 208 -13.94 7.13 13.54
CA GLY A 208 -12.59 7.49 13.98
C GLY A 208 -11.56 6.36 13.94
N HIS A 209 -11.91 5.19 13.42
CA HIS A 209 -10.96 4.07 13.28
C HIS A 209 -10.04 4.28 12.07
N ARG A 210 -8.76 3.91 12.26
CA ARG A 210 -7.77 3.86 11.16
C ARG A 210 -7.81 2.55 10.38
N SER A 211 -8.36 1.50 10.98
CA SER A 211 -8.60 0.20 10.33
C SER A 211 -9.98 0.17 9.68
N PRO A 212 -10.18 -0.65 8.63
CA PRO A 212 -11.50 -0.88 8.07
C PRO A 212 -12.50 -1.38 9.12
N LEU A 213 -13.73 -0.90 9.05
CA LEU A 213 -14.88 -1.43 9.78
C LEU A 213 -15.46 -2.66 9.05
N ALA A 214 -15.50 -2.57 7.73
CA ALA A 214 -16.04 -3.63 6.88
C ALA A 214 -15.37 -3.65 5.51
N SER A 215 -15.27 -4.85 4.94
CA SER A 215 -14.95 -5.07 3.52
C SER A 215 -16.06 -5.92 2.93
N LEU A 216 -16.81 -5.40 1.97
CA LEU A 216 -17.99 -6.05 1.41
C LEU A 216 -17.93 -6.15 -0.11
N ARG A 217 -18.50 -7.21 -0.67
CA ARG A 217 -18.86 -7.26 -2.09
C ARG A 217 -20.21 -7.97 -2.28
N PRO A 218 -21.02 -7.59 -3.28
CA PRO A 218 -20.79 -6.51 -4.26
C PRO A 218 -20.98 -5.11 -3.65
N VAL A 219 -20.68 -4.04 -4.42
CA VAL A 219 -20.84 -2.63 -4.00
C VAL A 219 -22.22 -2.36 -3.41
N GLY A 220 -23.29 -2.88 -4.02
CA GLY A 220 -24.66 -2.70 -3.51
C GLY A 220 -24.91 -3.30 -2.12
N LEU A 221 -24.13 -4.31 -1.68
CA LEU A 221 -24.16 -4.76 -0.28
C LEU A 221 -23.51 -3.72 0.64
N ALA A 222 -22.39 -3.13 0.23
CA ALA A 222 -21.72 -2.08 0.97
C ALA A 222 -22.59 -0.83 1.13
N GLU A 223 -23.27 -0.39 0.05
CA GLU A 223 -24.20 0.76 0.10
C GLU A 223 -25.26 0.59 1.18
N ARG A 224 -25.97 -0.55 1.16
CA ARG A 224 -27.01 -0.85 2.14
C ARG A 224 -26.43 -0.92 3.55
N TRP A 225 -25.30 -1.62 3.72
CA TRP A 225 -24.66 -1.78 5.02
C TRP A 225 -24.22 -0.44 5.62
N VAL A 226 -23.59 0.44 4.82
CA VAL A 226 -23.16 1.79 5.26
C VAL A 226 -24.36 2.60 5.76
N LEU A 227 -25.47 2.60 5.03
CA LEU A 227 -26.69 3.30 5.46
C LEU A 227 -27.24 2.75 6.77
N ALA A 228 -27.30 1.41 6.91
CA ALA A 228 -27.78 0.78 8.13
C ALA A 228 -26.88 1.05 9.35
N ALA A 229 -25.55 1.00 9.16
CA ALA A 229 -24.58 1.29 10.21
C ALA A 229 -24.69 2.75 10.66
N LEU A 230 -24.69 3.70 9.72
CA LEU A 230 -24.83 5.13 10.03
C LEU A 230 -26.16 5.47 10.68
N ALA A 231 -27.27 4.92 10.18
CA ALA A 231 -28.58 5.16 10.78
C ALA A 231 -28.66 4.57 12.19
N GLY A 232 -28.06 3.40 12.43
CA GLY A 232 -27.90 2.83 13.75
C GLY A 232 -27.11 3.74 14.69
N ASP A 233 -25.95 4.23 14.25
CA ASP A 233 -25.09 5.14 15.01
C ASP A 233 -25.81 6.45 15.34
N ARG A 234 -26.54 7.04 14.37
CA ARG A 234 -27.30 8.28 14.56
C ARG A 234 -28.42 8.09 15.58
N ARG A 235 -29.18 6.99 15.48
CA ARG A 235 -30.24 6.66 16.45
C ARG A 235 -29.69 6.53 17.86
N ALA A 236 -28.58 5.82 18.01
CA ALA A 236 -27.91 5.66 19.30
C ALA A 236 -27.45 7.01 19.87
N ALA A 237 -26.87 7.87 19.03
CA ALA A 237 -26.46 9.23 19.42
C ALA A 237 -27.65 10.11 19.83
N ASP A 238 -28.82 9.93 19.21
CA ASP A 238 -30.06 10.63 19.56
C ASP A 238 -30.78 10.02 20.78
N GLY A 239 -30.24 8.96 21.39
CA GLY A 239 -30.86 8.26 22.51
C GLY A 239 -32.15 7.53 22.13
N LEU A 240 -32.34 7.23 20.84
CA LEU A 240 -33.47 6.45 20.35
C LEU A 240 -33.22 4.97 20.59
N GLU A 241 -34.31 4.19 20.70
CA GLU A 241 -34.19 2.74 20.83
C GLU A 241 -33.38 2.15 19.67
N PRO A 242 -32.53 1.15 19.93
CA PRO A 242 -31.83 0.40 18.89
C PRO A 242 -32.83 -0.12 17.85
N LEU A 243 -32.34 -0.33 16.63
CA LEU A 243 -33.15 -1.02 15.64
C LEU A 243 -33.47 -2.42 16.18
N PRO A 244 -34.69 -2.92 15.96
CA PRO A 244 -35.00 -4.28 16.34
C PRO A 244 -34.06 -5.23 15.61
N ASP A 245 -33.62 -6.28 16.30
CA ASP A 245 -32.94 -7.40 15.66
C ASP A 245 -33.86 -7.95 14.57
N ALA A 246 -33.58 -7.59 13.34
CA ALA A 246 -34.36 -8.02 12.20
C ALA A 246 -33.76 -9.33 11.71
N PRO A 247 -34.49 -10.46 11.79
CA PRO A 247 -33.99 -11.69 11.21
C PRO A 247 -33.74 -11.47 9.72
N VAL A 248 -32.67 -12.09 9.22
CA VAL A 248 -32.37 -12.16 7.79
C VAL A 248 -33.62 -12.64 7.05
N ARG A 249 -34.03 -11.91 6.02
CA ARG A 249 -35.24 -12.25 5.27
C ARG A 249 -35.11 -13.65 4.66
N ALA A 250 -36.21 -14.41 4.70
CA ALA A 250 -36.26 -15.72 4.07
C ALA A 250 -35.93 -15.59 2.57
N GLY A 251 -35.03 -16.45 2.08
CA GLY A 251 -34.56 -16.41 0.69
C GLY A 251 -33.49 -15.34 0.40
N ALA A 252 -32.98 -14.61 1.41
CA ALA A 252 -31.83 -13.76 1.22
C ALA A 252 -30.62 -14.57 0.74
N GLU A 253 -29.87 -14.00 -0.21
CA GLU A 253 -28.67 -14.64 -0.72
C GLU A 253 -27.68 -14.95 0.43
N PRO A 254 -27.05 -16.14 0.40
CA PRO A 254 -25.97 -16.47 1.31
C PRO A 254 -24.79 -15.50 1.14
N VAL A 255 -24.23 -15.06 2.27
CA VAL A 255 -23.04 -14.19 2.33
C VAL A 255 -21.94 -14.98 3.01
N ASP A 256 -20.77 -15.06 2.39
CA ASP A 256 -19.57 -15.56 3.07
C ASP A 256 -19.12 -14.52 4.10
N LEU A 257 -19.33 -14.83 5.38
CA LEU A 257 -19.20 -13.88 6.49
C LEU A 257 -17.99 -14.22 7.35
N THR A 258 -17.10 -13.26 7.50
CA THR A 258 -16.02 -13.28 8.49
C THR A 258 -16.22 -12.14 9.47
N VAL A 259 -16.06 -12.40 10.77
CA VAL A 259 -16.16 -11.40 11.84
C VAL A 259 -14.91 -11.48 12.71
N ALA A 260 -14.21 -10.36 12.90
CA ALA A 260 -12.96 -10.31 13.66
C ALA A 260 -11.94 -11.40 13.24
N GLY A 261 -11.83 -11.62 11.92
CA GLY A 261 -10.95 -12.62 11.32
C GLY A 261 -11.40 -14.08 11.47
N ARG A 262 -12.60 -14.35 11.98
CA ARG A 262 -13.14 -15.71 12.12
C ARG A 262 -14.32 -15.94 11.18
N PRO A 263 -14.32 -17.05 10.41
CA PRO A 263 -15.45 -17.38 9.55
C PRO A 263 -16.68 -17.70 10.41
N ARG A 264 -17.84 -17.21 9.98
CA ARG A 264 -19.14 -17.56 10.56
C ARG A 264 -19.85 -18.47 9.56
N ALA A 265 -20.27 -19.65 10.01
CA ALA A 265 -20.92 -20.61 9.12
C ALA A 265 -22.21 -20.01 8.54
N VAL A 266 -22.29 -19.98 7.20
CA VAL A 266 -23.48 -19.60 6.45
C VAL A 266 -23.70 -20.67 5.38
N ASP A 267 -24.77 -21.46 5.54
CA ASP A 267 -25.09 -22.54 4.61
C ASP A 267 -25.36 -21.99 3.20
N GLY A 268 -24.79 -22.64 2.19
CA GLY A 268 -25.02 -22.31 0.78
C GLY A 268 -24.24 -21.12 0.22
N SER A 269 -23.23 -20.59 0.93
CA SER A 269 -22.39 -19.51 0.39
C SER A 269 -21.62 -19.98 -0.86
N SER A 270 -21.78 -19.24 -1.97
CA SER A 270 -21.08 -19.49 -3.24
C SER A 270 -19.90 -18.53 -3.48
N GLY A 271 -19.62 -17.63 -2.52
CA GLY A 271 -18.56 -16.61 -2.62
C GLY A 271 -18.92 -15.36 -3.44
N ALA A 272 -20.13 -15.29 -4.02
CA ALA A 272 -20.61 -14.16 -4.81
C ALA A 272 -20.83 -12.90 -3.96
N ALA A 273 -21.39 -13.06 -2.77
CA ALA A 273 -21.45 -12.02 -1.74
C ALA A 273 -20.52 -12.35 -0.59
N VAL A 274 -19.69 -11.40 -0.17
CA VAL A 274 -18.73 -11.54 0.94
C VAL A 274 -18.86 -10.34 1.85
N ALA A 275 -18.82 -10.57 3.15
CA ALA A 275 -18.72 -9.52 4.16
C ALA A 275 -17.65 -9.91 5.19
N GLN A 276 -16.64 -9.06 5.33
CA GLN A 276 -15.62 -9.16 6.36
C GLN A 276 -15.81 -7.98 7.30
N LEU A 277 -16.25 -8.25 8.53
CA LEU A 277 -16.56 -7.23 9.53
C LEU A 277 -15.49 -7.23 10.61
N ALA A 278 -15.10 -6.05 11.06
CA ALA A 278 -14.11 -5.89 12.11
C ALA A 278 -14.64 -6.37 13.47
N ASP A 279 -15.92 -6.11 13.77
CA ASP A 279 -16.53 -6.37 15.07
C ASP A 279 -17.90 -7.05 14.97
N ALA A 280 -18.35 -7.67 16.06
CA ALA A 280 -19.65 -8.32 16.14
C ALA A 280 -20.83 -7.32 16.13
N SER A 281 -20.63 -6.09 16.60
CA SER A 281 -21.62 -5.01 16.56
C SER A 281 -22.05 -4.63 15.13
N ASP A 282 -21.19 -4.88 14.15
CA ASP A 282 -21.43 -4.59 12.73
C ASP A 282 -22.26 -5.66 12.00
N VAL A 283 -22.53 -6.78 12.68
CA VAL A 283 -23.39 -7.86 12.17
C VAL A 283 -24.85 -7.43 12.10
N GLY A 284 -25.34 -6.69 13.09
CA GLY A 284 -26.74 -6.24 13.14
C GLY A 284 -27.15 -5.44 11.90
N PRO A 285 -26.38 -4.41 11.51
CA PRO A 285 -26.58 -3.71 10.24
C PRO A 285 -26.55 -4.62 9.01
N LEU A 286 -25.67 -5.63 8.99
CA LEU A 286 -25.62 -6.60 7.89
C LEU A 286 -26.89 -7.45 7.83
N ASP A 287 -27.28 -8.08 8.93
CA ASP A 287 -28.47 -8.94 8.99
C ASP A 287 -29.75 -8.16 8.66
N LEU A 288 -29.81 -6.89 9.08
CA LEU A 288 -30.89 -5.98 8.72
C LEU A 288 -31.00 -5.75 7.21
N VAL A 289 -29.91 -5.65 6.47
CA VAL A 289 -29.97 -5.34 5.03
C VAL A 289 -30.02 -6.57 4.13
N ARG A 290 -29.72 -7.75 4.67
CA ARG A 290 -29.76 -9.00 3.90
C ARG A 290 -31.19 -9.32 3.43
N GLY A 291 -31.33 -9.46 2.11
CA GLY A 291 -32.61 -9.67 1.44
C GLY A 291 -33.49 -8.42 1.30
N ARG A 292 -32.93 -7.23 1.53
CA ARG A 292 -33.59 -5.94 1.25
C ARG A 292 -32.88 -5.23 0.12
N ASP A 293 -33.61 -4.60 -0.79
CA ASP A 293 -32.98 -3.68 -1.75
C ASP A 293 -32.64 -2.33 -1.09
N LEU A 294 -32.01 -1.44 -1.86
CA LEU A 294 -31.58 -0.14 -1.34
C LEU A 294 -32.77 0.76 -0.97
N ASP A 295 -33.84 0.76 -1.76
CA ASP A 295 -35.01 1.61 -1.53
C ASP A 295 -35.76 1.17 -0.26
N GLU A 296 -35.83 -0.13 -0.01
CA GLU A 296 -36.38 -0.69 1.22
C GLU A 296 -35.57 -0.27 2.46
N VAL A 297 -34.24 -0.26 2.37
CA VAL A 297 -33.37 0.21 3.45
C VAL A 297 -33.57 1.70 3.71
N VAL A 298 -33.65 2.51 2.64
CA VAL A 298 -33.95 3.94 2.74
C VAL A 298 -35.31 4.18 3.40
N ALA A 299 -36.34 3.42 3.02
CA ALA A 299 -37.67 3.52 3.60
C ALA A 299 -37.68 3.12 5.09
N LEU A 300 -36.95 2.07 5.48
CA LEU A 300 -36.86 1.61 6.87
C LEU A 300 -36.34 2.70 7.82
N PHE A 301 -35.49 3.58 7.33
CA PHE A 301 -34.93 4.70 8.09
C PHE A 301 -35.65 6.03 7.88
N GLY A 302 -36.76 6.06 7.14
CA GLY A 302 -37.46 7.31 6.82
C GLY A 302 -36.62 8.28 5.98
N LEU A 303 -35.65 7.76 5.22
CA LEU A 303 -34.74 8.54 4.39
C LEU A 303 -35.29 8.79 2.98
N ALA A 304 -36.55 8.41 2.72
CA ALA A 304 -37.23 8.71 1.45
C ALA A 304 -37.62 10.19 1.36
N GLY A 305 -37.51 10.80 0.19
CA GLY A 305 -37.89 12.20 -0.04
C GLY A 305 -39.38 12.45 -0.10
N PRO A 306 -39.81 13.72 0.05
CA PRO A 306 -41.05 14.11 -0.62
C PRO A 306 -40.86 13.75 -2.11
N GLY A 307 -41.77 12.94 -2.64
CA GLY A 307 -41.67 12.37 -3.98
C GLY A 307 -41.33 13.44 -5.02
N ALA A 308 -40.43 13.08 -5.95
CA ALA A 308 -40.13 13.86 -7.14
C ALA A 308 -41.39 14.05 -8.01
#